data_AF-A0A2K1R6T2-F1
#
_entry.id   AF-A0A2K1R6T2-F1
#
_cell.length_a   1.000
_cell.length_b   1.000
_cell.length_c   1.000
_cell.angle_alpha   90.00
_cell.angle_beta   90.00
_cell.angle_gamma   90.00
#
_symmetry.space_group_name_H-M   'P 1'
#
loop_
_entity.id
_entity.type
_entity.pdbx_description
1 polymer ?
#
loop_
_entity_poly.entity_id
_entity_poly.type
_entity_poly.pdbx_seq_one_letter_code
_entity_poly.pdbx_strand_id
1 'polypeptide(L)'
;GKRNWIWIILASVGFVSLMGLAGLLWYLRRRRLREKYLNELLTLDSTNETLELENDGNKGHNLKVYSAATIMAATNSLTADNKLGQGGFGPVYKGKLPDGREIAVKRLSRSSGQGLVEFKNELILIAKLQHTNLVRLLGCCIQGEEKMLVYEYMPNKSLDTFIFDQSQRELIDWKKRFEIIEGIAQGLLYHVLIYIDIYIIGIHRMTFNLSLM
;
A
#
# COMPACT_ATOMS: atom_id res chain seq x y z
N GLY A 1 7.73 58.29 -9.30
CA GLY A 1 7.52 56.83 -9.50
C GLY A 1 7.22 56.10 -8.20
N LYS A 2 6.00 56.27 -7.63
CA LYS A 2 5.53 55.50 -6.45
C LYS A 2 4.39 54.51 -6.77
N ARG A 3 3.79 54.60 -7.97
CA ARG A 3 2.67 53.73 -8.42
C ARG A 3 3.11 52.33 -8.89
N ASN A 4 4.37 52.14 -9.26
CA ASN A 4 4.83 50.90 -9.90
C ASN A 4 4.98 49.74 -8.89
N TRP A 5 5.32 50.02 -7.63
CA TRP A 5 5.43 49.00 -6.57
C TRP A 5 4.08 48.37 -6.20
N ILE A 6 2.98 49.10 -6.34
CA ILE A 6 1.62 48.61 -6.08
C ILE A 6 1.28 47.46 -7.05
N TRP A 7 1.64 47.60 -8.33
CA TRP A 7 1.39 46.57 -9.32
C TRP A 7 2.24 45.31 -9.11
N ILE A 8 3.46 45.46 -8.59
CA ILE A 8 4.34 44.32 -8.24
C ILE A 8 3.75 43.51 -7.08
N ILE A 9 3.25 44.18 -6.03
CA ILE A 9 2.62 43.53 -4.88
C ILE A 9 1.31 42.85 -5.29
N LEU A 10 0.48 43.49 -6.12
CA LEU A 10 -0.76 42.88 -6.62
C LEU A 10 -0.47 41.63 -7.47
N ALA A 11 0.57 41.66 -8.29
CA ALA A 11 0.97 40.52 -9.11
C ALA A 11 1.51 39.35 -8.26
N SER A 12 2.31 39.62 -7.23
CA SER A 12 2.85 38.55 -6.36
C SER A 12 1.77 37.87 -5.52
N VAL A 13 0.83 38.64 -4.97
CA VAL A 13 -0.33 38.11 -4.22
C VAL A 13 -1.22 37.27 -5.13
N GLY A 14 -1.49 37.75 -6.35
CA GLY A 14 -2.25 37.00 -7.35
C GLY A 14 -1.60 35.66 -7.71
N PHE A 15 -0.27 35.63 -7.85
CA PHE A 15 0.47 34.41 -8.16
C PHE A 15 0.42 33.38 -7.03
N VAL A 16 0.63 33.80 -5.77
CA VAL A 16 0.54 32.89 -4.60
C VAL A 16 -0.86 32.32 -4.45
N SER A 17 -1.90 33.16 -4.64
CA SER A 17 -3.30 32.71 -4.60
C SER A 17 -3.61 31.69 -5.70
N LEU A 18 -3.14 31.93 -6.93
CA LEU A 18 -3.31 31.02 -8.06
C LEU A 18 -2.61 29.67 -7.82
N MET A 19 -1.38 29.69 -7.29
CA MET A 19 -0.66 28.47 -6.94
C MET A 19 -1.37 27.68 -5.83
N GLY A 20 -1.89 28.36 -4.82
CA GLY A 20 -2.70 27.73 -3.76
C GLY A 20 -3.97 27.08 -4.31
N LEU A 21 -4.69 27.77 -5.19
CA LEU A 21 -5.91 27.25 -5.83
C LEU A 21 -5.59 26.06 -6.76
N ALA A 22 -4.53 26.15 -7.54
CA ALA A 22 -4.07 25.06 -8.40
C ALA A 22 -3.65 23.84 -7.57
N GLY A 23 -2.91 24.04 -6.47
CA GLY A 23 -2.57 23.00 -5.51
C GLY A 23 -3.79 22.36 -4.86
N LEU A 24 -4.81 23.16 -4.52
CA LEU A 24 -6.08 22.67 -3.96
C LEU A 24 -6.88 21.87 -4.98
N LEU A 25 -7.02 22.36 -6.22
CA LEU A 25 -7.71 21.66 -7.30
C LEU A 25 -6.99 20.36 -7.64
N TRP A 26 -5.66 20.37 -7.72
CA TRP A 26 -4.84 19.19 -7.90
C TRP A 26 -5.04 18.19 -6.76
N TYR A 27 -5.02 18.65 -5.51
CA TYR A 27 -5.30 17.81 -4.34
C TYR A 27 -6.71 17.21 -4.41
N LEU A 28 -7.74 18.01 -4.67
CA LEU A 28 -9.14 17.57 -4.69
C LEU A 28 -9.38 16.62 -5.86
N ARG A 29 -8.72 16.85 -7.00
CA ARG A 29 -8.73 15.94 -8.15
C ARG A 29 -8.03 14.63 -7.79
N ARG A 30 -6.87 14.67 -7.12
CA ARG A 30 -6.10 13.49 -6.75
C ARG A 30 -6.77 12.67 -5.64
N ARG A 31 -7.44 13.32 -4.68
CA ARG A 31 -8.28 12.65 -3.67
C ARG A 31 -9.48 11.99 -4.33
N ARG A 32 -10.20 12.70 -5.20
CA ARG A 32 -11.33 12.13 -5.95
C ARG A 32 -10.91 10.96 -6.85
N LEU A 33 -9.75 11.03 -7.50
CA LEU A 33 -9.20 9.91 -8.28
C LEU A 33 -8.91 8.68 -7.41
N ARG A 34 -8.29 8.86 -6.23
CA ARG A 34 -8.02 7.76 -5.31
C ARG A 34 -9.30 7.14 -4.75
N GLU A 35 -10.27 7.96 -4.36
CA GLU A 35 -11.58 7.49 -3.92
C GLU A 35 -12.34 6.79 -5.04
N LYS A 36 -12.29 7.31 -6.27
CA LYS A 36 -12.85 6.63 -7.45
C LYS A 36 -12.19 5.27 -7.69
N TYR A 37 -10.86 5.18 -7.68
CA TYR A 37 -10.14 3.92 -7.89
C TYR A 37 -10.45 2.91 -6.79
N LEU A 38 -10.51 3.35 -5.53
CA LEU A 38 -10.88 2.48 -4.41
C LEU A 38 -12.33 2.03 -4.49
N ASN A 39 -13.24 2.93 -4.86
CA ASN A 39 -14.65 2.61 -5.04
C ASN A 39 -14.84 1.68 -6.24
N GLU A 40 -14.16 1.92 -7.35
CA GLU A 40 -14.13 1.07 -8.53
C GLU A 40 -13.66 -0.34 -8.14
N LEU A 41 -12.54 -0.45 -7.43
CA LEU A 41 -12.05 -1.71 -6.90
C LEU A 41 -13.05 -2.42 -5.97
N LEU A 42 -13.75 -1.67 -5.13
CA LEU A 42 -14.79 -2.19 -4.23
C LEU A 42 -16.07 -2.56 -4.97
N THR A 43 -16.36 -1.94 -6.13
CA THR A 43 -17.51 -2.24 -6.99
C THR A 43 -17.24 -3.37 -8.00
N LEU A 44 -15.99 -3.76 -8.19
CA LEU A 44 -15.60 -4.93 -8.99
C LEU A 44 -16.02 -6.28 -8.34
N ASP A 45 -16.72 -6.21 -7.21
CA ASP A 45 -17.36 -7.30 -6.44
C ASP A 45 -18.23 -8.28 -7.28
N SER A 46 -18.56 -7.93 -8.53
CA SER A 46 -19.60 -8.60 -9.32
C SER A 46 -19.13 -9.46 -10.52
N THR A 47 -17.84 -9.51 -10.86
CA THR A 47 -17.36 -10.30 -12.01
C THR A 47 -16.36 -11.36 -11.59
N ASN A 48 -16.61 -12.64 -11.91
CA ASN A 48 -15.72 -13.77 -11.65
C ASN A 48 -14.41 -13.74 -12.47
N GLU A 49 -14.03 -12.60 -13.03
CA GLU A 49 -12.89 -12.43 -13.93
C GLU A 49 -11.72 -11.73 -13.22
N THR A 50 -10.50 -12.11 -13.63
CA THR A 50 -9.28 -11.49 -13.13
C THR A 50 -9.05 -10.20 -13.89
N LEU A 51 -9.04 -9.05 -13.22
CA LEU A 51 -8.87 -7.75 -13.86
C LEU A 51 -7.46 -7.21 -13.59
N GLU A 52 -6.76 -6.86 -14.67
CA GLU A 52 -5.51 -6.10 -14.58
C GLU A 52 -5.87 -4.62 -14.59
N LEU A 53 -5.56 -3.91 -13.51
CA LEU A 53 -5.80 -2.47 -13.45
C LEU A 53 -4.61 -1.77 -14.10
N GLU A 54 -4.79 -1.31 -15.33
CA GLU A 54 -3.83 -0.41 -15.98
C GLU A 54 -3.91 0.99 -15.35
N ASN A 55 -2.75 1.51 -14.95
CA ASN A 55 -2.64 2.85 -14.41
C ASN A 55 -2.46 3.85 -15.57
N ASP A 56 -3.43 4.76 -15.74
CA ASP A 56 -3.39 5.79 -16.78
C ASP A 56 -2.19 6.73 -16.60
N GLY A 57 -1.17 6.55 -17.44
CA GLY A 57 -0.17 7.58 -17.75
C GLY A 57 1.14 7.61 -16.94
N ASN A 58 1.41 6.66 -16.05
CA ASN A 58 2.74 6.55 -15.44
C ASN A 58 3.09 5.07 -15.26
N LYS A 59 4.32 4.66 -15.60
CA LYS A 59 4.84 3.28 -15.51
C LYS A 59 4.81 2.76 -14.05
N GLY A 60 3.63 2.49 -13.53
CA GLY A 60 3.40 2.28 -12.11
C GLY A 60 2.28 1.29 -11.88
N HIS A 61 2.68 0.11 -11.41
CA HIS A 61 1.89 -0.89 -10.71
C HIS A 61 0.77 -1.61 -11.47
N ASN A 62 1.05 -2.84 -11.91
CA ASN A 62 0.03 -3.81 -12.31
C ASN A 62 -0.48 -4.56 -11.07
N LEU A 63 -1.32 -3.90 -10.27
CA LEU A 63 -2.11 -4.62 -9.25
C LEU A 63 -3.21 -5.41 -9.94
N LYS A 64 -3.31 -6.69 -9.60
CA LYS A 64 -4.35 -7.58 -10.14
C LYS A 64 -5.50 -7.75 -9.15
N VAL A 65 -6.72 -7.71 -9.64
CA VAL A 65 -7.89 -8.18 -8.88
C VAL A 65 -8.09 -9.65 -9.19
N TYR A 66 -7.87 -10.51 -8.21
CA TYR A 66 -8.08 -11.94 -8.33
C TYR A 66 -9.49 -12.32 -7.91
N SER A 67 -10.11 -13.27 -8.61
CA SER A 67 -11.36 -13.88 -8.16
C SER A 67 -11.12 -14.75 -6.93
N ALA A 68 -12.13 -14.91 -6.06
CA ALA A 68 -11.97 -15.81 -4.91
C ALA A 68 -11.72 -17.25 -5.37
N ALA A 69 -12.34 -17.69 -6.48
CA ALA A 69 -12.09 -19.01 -7.05
C ALA A 69 -10.60 -19.23 -7.39
N THR A 70 -9.94 -18.24 -7.99
CA THR A 70 -8.50 -18.29 -8.28
C THR A 70 -7.67 -18.42 -7.00
N ILE A 71 -7.99 -17.63 -5.97
CA ILE A 71 -7.26 -17.65 -4.71
C ILE A 71 -7.50 -18.96 -3.94
N MET A 72 -8.73 -19.45 -3.94
CA MET A 72 -9.09 -20.73 -3.33
C MET A 72 -8.35 -21.87 -4.04
N ALA A 73 -8.35 -21.91 -5.37
CA ALA A 73 -7.59 -22.91 -6.12
C ALA A 73 -6.09 -22.83 -5.80
N ALA A 74 -5.51 -21.62 -5.78
CA ALA A 74 -4.09 -21.41 -5.52
C ALA A 74 -3.66 -21.83 -4.11
N THR A 75 -4.55 -21.71 -3.12
CA THR A 75 -4.26 -21.98 -1.69
C THR A 75 -4.82 -23.33 -1.22
N ASN A 76 -5.29 -24.18 -2.13
CA ASN A 76 -6.01 -25.42 -1.82
C ASN A 76 -7.17 -25.19 -0.83
N SER A 77 -8.01 -24.21 -1.12
CA SER A 77 -9.15 -23.78 -0.28
C SER A 77 -8.75 -23.27 1.11
N LEU A 78 -7.62 -22.56 1.21
CA LEU A 78 -7.14 -21.95 2.47
C LEU A 78 -7.00 -22.98 3.61
N THR A 79 -6.51 -24.19 3.28
CA THR A 79 -6.32 -25.26 4.26
C THR A 79 -5.28 -24.89 5.32
N ALA A 80 -5.38 -25.54 6.48
CA ALA A 80 -4.44 -25.35 7.58
C ALA A 80 -3.00 -25.71 7.20
N ASP A 81 -2.81 -26.70 6.33
CA ASP A 81 -1.48 -27.12 5.85
C ASP A 81 -0.74 -26.02 5.09
N ASN A 82 -1.48 -25.14 4.44
CA ASN A 82 -0.93 -23.99 3.72
C ASN A 82 -0.80 -22.75 4.60
N LYS A 83 -1.16 -22.79 5.88
CA LYS A 83 -1.09 -21.63 6.76
C LYS A 83 0.37 -21.30 7.10
N LEU A 84 0.79 -20.09 6.76
CA LEU A 84 2.11 -19.55 7.08
C LEU A 84 2.15 -18.93 8.47
N GLY A 85 1.03 -18.36 8.92
CA GLY A 85 0.94 -17.71 10.23
C GLY A 85 -0.41 -17.04 10.46
N GLN A 86 -0.59 -16.45 11.64
CA GLN A 86 -1.78 -15.64 11.97
C GLN A 86 -1.40 -14.56 12.97
N GLY A 87 -1.82 -13.33 12.70
CA GLY A 87 -1.72 -12.20 13.63
C GLY A 87 -3.08 -11.57 13.89
N GLY A 88 -3.10 -10.39 14.51
CA GLY A 88 -4.33 -9.62 14.77
C GLY A 88 -5.12 -9.24 13.51
N PHE A 89 -4.45 -9.25 12.36
CA PHE A 89 -5.02 -8.88 11.06
C PHE A 89 -5.56 -10.08 10.26
N GLY A 90 -5.55 -11.28 10.85
CA GLY A 90 -6.04 -12.50 10.23
C GLY A 90 -4.94 -13.49 9.80
N PRO A 91 -5.35 -14.65 9.26
CA PRO A 91 -4.44 -15.70 8.82
C PRO A 91 -3.78 -15.39 7.46
N VAL A 92 -2.56 -15.89 7.29
CA VAL A 92 -1.80 -15.83 6.04
C VAL A 92 -1.55 -17.24 5.53
N TYR A 93 -1.79 -17.46 4.24
CA TYR A 93 -1.67 -18.76 3.59
C TYR A 93 -0.67 -18.70 2.44
N LYS A 94 0.07 -19.78 2.23
CA LYS A 94 0.86 -20.02 1.03
C LYS A 94 -0.08 -20.46 -0.09
N GLY A 95 0.19 -20.00 -1.31
CA GLY A 95 -0.47 -20.49 -2.50
C GLY A 95 0.45 -20.52 -3.70
N LYS A 96 -0.01 -21.13 -4.78
CA LYS A 96 0.66 -21.16 -6.08
C LYS A 96 -0.35 -20.82 -7.16
N LEU A 97 -0.09 -19.73 -7.88
CA LEU A 97 -0.93 -19.29 -9.00
C LEU A 97 -0.80 -20.24 -10.20
N PRO A 98 -1.73 -20.20 -11.17
CA PRO A 98 -1.68 -21.04 -12.37
C PRO A 98 -0.41 -20.85 -13.21
N ASP A 99 0.19 -19.66 -13.18
CA ASP A 99 1.47 -19.34 -13.82
C ASP A 99 2.69 -19.91 -13.06
N GLY A 100 2.46 -20.66 -11.99
CA GLY A 100 3.49 -21.29 -11.17
C GLY A 100 4.09 -20.39 -10.08
N ARG A 101 3.68 -19.12 -10.01
CA ARG A 101 4.19 -18.16 -9.04
C ARG A 101 3.71 -18.47 -7.62
N GLU A 102 4.64 -18.54 -6.68
CA GLU A 102 4.30 -18.67 -5.26
C GLU A 102 3.84 -17.33 -4.68
N ILE A 103 2.77 -17.38 -3.89
CA ILE A 103 2.13 -16.20 -3.30
C ILE A 103 1.86 -16.42 -1.81
N ALA A 104 1.74 -15.31 -1.08
CA ALA A 104 1.22 -15.26 0.27
C ALA A 104 -0.12 -14.51 0.29
N VAL A 105 -1.16 -15.16 0.78
CA VAL A 105 -2.53 -14.64 0.81
C VAL A 105 -2.90 -14.30 2.25
N LYS A 106 -3.01 -13.01 2.55
CA LYS A 106 -3.49 -12.51 3.84
C LYS A 106 -4.99 -12.33 3.77
N ARG A 107 -5.74 -13.19 4.46
CA ARG A 107 -7.20 -13.07 4.59
C ARG A 107 -7.50 -12.13 5.75
N LEU A 108 -8.15 -11.02 5.47
CA LEU A 108 -8.48 -10.05 6.51
C LEU A 108 -9.68 -10.52 7.33
N SER A 109 -9.68 -10.19 8.62
CA SER A 109 -10.74 -10.60 9.53
C SER A 109 -12.11 -10.05 9.09
N ARG A 110 -13.13 -10.91 9.13
CA ARG A 110 -14.53 -10.56 8.87
C ARG A 110 -15.14 -9.70 9.99
N SER A 111 -14.54 -9.67 11.18
CA SER A 111 -15.23 -9.27 12.42
C SER A 111 -15.07 -7.80 12.85
N SER A 112 -14.63 -6.87 12.00
CA SER A 112 -14.53 -5.46 12.41
C SER A 112 -14.66 -4.46 11.27
N GLY A 113 -15.28 -3.30 11.57
CA GLY A 113 -15.20 -2.10 10.71
C GLY A 113 -13.76 -1.61 10.51
N GLN A 114 -12.86 -1.99 11.43
CA GLN A 114 -11.43 -1.76 11.37
C GLN A 114 -10.75 -2.57 10.25
N GLY A 115 -11.16 -3.80 9.96
CA GLY A 115 -10.57 -4.62 8.89
C GLY A 115 -10.78 -4.05 7.47
N LEU A 116 -11.89 -3.35 7.22
CA LEU A 116 -12.09 -2.61 5.96
C LEU A 116 -11.20 -1.36 5.90
N VAL A 117 -11.03 -0.64 7.00
CA VAL A 117 -10.14 0.53 7.07
C VAL A 117 -8.69 0.10 6.85
N GLU A 118 -8.27 -0.99 7.47
CA GLU A 118 -6.95 -1.60 7.30
C GLU A 118 -6.74 -2.10 5.87
N PHE A 119 -7.74 -2.77 5.27
CA PHE A 119 -7.71 -3.15 3.86
C PHE A 119 -7.49 -1.93 2.96
N LYS A 120 -8.28 -0.87 3.14
CA LYS A 120 -8.17 0.38 2.37
C LYS A 120 -6.79 1.02 2.56
N ASN A 121 -6.30 1.06 3.79
CA ASN A 121 -5.00 1.64 4.11
C ASN A 121 -3.86 0.84 3.47
N GLU A 122 -3.81 -0.48 3.64
CA GLU A 122 -2.78 -1.35 3.04
C GLU A 122 -2.81 -1.25 1.51
N LEU A 123 -3.99 -1.28 0.89
CA LEU A 123 -4.15 -1.17 -0.55
C LEU A 123 -3.72 0.20 -1.10
N ILE A 124 -4.11 1.30 -0.44
CA ILE A 124 -3.74 2.67 -0.84
C ILE A 124 -2.24 2.94 -0.66
N LEU A 125 -1.65 2.38 0.40
CA LEU A 125 -0.26 2.60 0.75
C LEU A 125 0.66 1.75 -0.12
N ILE A 126 0.34 0.47 -0.32
CA ILE A 126 1.25 -0.50 -0.95
C ILE A 126 1.12 -0.51 -2.48
N ALA A 127 0.02 0.01 -3.04
CA ALA A 127 -0.08 0.30 -4.49
C ALA A 127 1.00 1.27 -5.01
N LYS A 128 1.82 1.85 -4.14
CA LYS A 128 2.92 2.77 -4.48
C LYS A 128 4.29 2.33 -3.95
N LEU A 129 4.34 1.27 -3.14
CA LEU A 129 5.55 0.84 -2.46
C LEU A 129 6.19 -0.32 -3.24
N GLN A 130 7.18 -0.01 -4.07
CA GLN A 130 8.12 -0.99 -4.60
C GLN A 130 9.52 -0.64 -4.11
N HIS A 131 9.96 -1.34 -3.08
CA HIS A 131 11.31 -1.22 -2.56
C HIS A 131 11.87 -2.61 -2.33
N THR A 132 13.16 -2.81 -2.56
CA THR A 132 13.84 -4.10 -2.37
C THR A 132 13.69 -4.65 -0.95
N ASN A 133 13.45 -3.77 0.02
CA ASN A 133 13.26 -4.11 1.44
C ASN A 133 11.80 -4.02 1.91
N LEU A 134 10.83 -4.01 1.00
CA LEU A 134 9.40 -4.11 1.31
C LEU A 134 8.79 -5.27 0.52
N VAL A 135 7.97 -6.08 1.19
CA VAL A 135 7.27 -7.19 0.53
C VAL A 135 6.27 -6.62 -0.48
N ARG A 136 6.38 -7.05 -1.74
CA ARG A 136 5.55 -6.52 -2.82
C ARG A 136 4.13 -7.08 -2.79
N LEU A 137 3.16 -6.17 -2.85
CA LEU A 137 1.76 -6.52 -3.12
C LEU A 137 1.59 -6.78 -4.62
N LEU A 138 1.06 -7.94 -4.95
CA LEU A 138 0.74 -8.37 -6.32
C LEU A 138 -0.69 -8.01 -6.71
N GLY A 139 -1.59 -7.95 -5.73
CA GLY A 139 -2.99 -7.72 -5.97
C GLY A 139 -3.88 -7.98 -4.76
N CYS A 140 -5.17 -8.02 -4.99
CA CYS A 140 -6.18 -8.28 -3.96
C CYS A 140 -7.33 -9.14 -4.50
N CYS A 141 -8.13 -9.68 -3.60
CA CYS A 141 -9.43 -10.30 -3.89
C CYS A 141 -10.48 -9.60 -3.02
N ILE A 142 -11.57 -9.17 -3.64
CA ILE A 142 -12.72 -8.55 -2.97
C ILE A 142 -13.95 -9.26 -3.53
N GLN A 143 -14.57 -10.12 -2.71
CA GLN A 143 -15.80 -10.80 -3.08
C GLN A 143 -16.71 -10.96 -1.86
N GLY A 144 -17.81 -10.21 -1.81
CA GLY A 144 -18.69 -10.09 -0.67
C GLY A 144 -17.94 -9.68 0.60
N GLU A 145 -17.96 -10.56 1.61
CA GLU A 145 -17.22 -10.35 2.87
C GLU A 145 -15.75 -10.78 2.81
N GLU A 146 -15.34 -11.48 1.75
CA GLU A 146 -13.96 -11.94 1.60
C GLU A 146 -13.07 -10.82 1.05
N LYS A 147 -12.17 -10.34 1.90
CA LYS A 147 -11.13 -9.37 1.55
C LYS A 147 -9.78 -10.01 1.77
N MET A 148 -9.03 -10.18 0.69
CA MET A 148 -7.71 -10.80 0.73
C MET A 148 -6.68 -9.94 0.02
N LEU A 149 -5.46 -9.93 0.55
CA LEU A 149 -4.31 -9.29 -0.07
C LEU A 149 -3.33 -10.36 -0.51
N VAL A 150 -2.82 -10.21 -1.74
CA VAL A 150 -1.95 -11.18 -2.39
C VAL A 150 -0.56 -10.57 -2.52
N TYR A 151 0.38 -11.12 -1.76
CA TYR A 151 1.78 -10.73 -1.74
C TYR A 151 2.65 -11.77 -2.45
N GLU A 152 3.86 -11.37 -2.83
CA GLU A 152 4.87 -12.35 -3.20
C GLU A 152 5.26 -13.22 -1.99
N TYR A 153 5.51 -14.51 -2.25
CA TYR A 153 5.94 -15.42 -1.20
C TYR A 153 7.42 -15.19 -0.84
N MET A 154 7.69 -15.10 0.47
CA MET A 154 9.04 -14.94 1.01
C MET A 154 9.54 -16.29 1.55
N PRO A 155 10.50 -16.96 0.87
CA PRO A 155 10.88 -18.33 1.20
C PRO A 155 11.59 -18.47 2.56
N ASN A 156 12.25 -17.40 3.01
CA ASN A 156 13.02 -17.40 4.25
C ASN A 156 12.16 -17.20 5.50
N LYS A 157 10.81 -17.23 5.41
CA LYS A 157 9.92 -16.96 6.55
C LYS A 157 10.20 -15.59 7.19
N SER A 158 9.60 -15.33 8.34
CA SER A 158 9.73 -14.08 9.07
C SER A 158 11.03 -14.03 9.89
N LEU A 159 11.52 -12.81 10.12
CA LEU A 159 12.79 -12.56 10.82
C LEU A 159 12.76 -13.07 12.28
N ASP A 160 11.59 -13.12 12.91
CA ASP A 160 11.38 -13.67 14.25
C ASP A 160 11.92 -15.12 14.36
N THR A 161 11.75 -15.92 13.30
CA THR A 161 12.22 -17.30 13.24
C THR A 161 13.74 -17.35 13.45
N PHE A 162 14.50 -16.49 12.79
CA PHE A 162 15.96 -16.51 12.92
C PHE A 162 16.51 -15.77 14.15
N ILE A 163 15.70 -14.92 14.79
CA ILE A 163 16.13 -14.23 16.01
C ILE A 163 15.87 -15.09 17.24
N PHE A 164 14.72 -15.76 17.29
CA PHE A 164 14.23 -16.44 18.48
C PHE A 164 14.42 -17.96 18.45
N ASP A 165 14.53 -18.61 17.29
CA ASP A 165 14.87 -20.03 17.20
C ASP A 165 16.39 -20.21 17.32
N GLN A 166 16.82 -20.91 18.37
CA GLN A 166 18.23 -21.12 18.67
C GLN A 166 18.98 -21.86 17.56
N SER A 167 18.32 -22.79 16.85
CA SER A 167 18.91 -23.53 15.73
C SER A 167 19.08 -22.67 14.48
N GLN A 168 18.13 -21.77 14.22
CA GLN A 168 18.15 -20.89 13.05
C GLN A 168 19.03 -19.65 13.28
N ARG A 169 19.21 -19.25 14.55
CA ARG A 169 20.00 -18.08 14.93
C ARG A 169 21.47 -18.21 14.56
N GLU A 170 22.00 -19.43 14.52
CA GLU A 170 23.38 -19.72 14.12
C GLU A 170 23.60 -19.52 12.61
N LEU A 171 22.53 -19.50 11.79
CA LEU A 171 22.60 -19.27 10.34
C LEU A 171 22.77 -17.77 9.99
N ILE A 172 22.59 -16.86 10.95
CA ILE A 172 22.71 -15.42 10.74
C ILE A 172 23.88 -14.85 11.55
N ASP A 173 25.04 -14.77 10.89
CA ASP A 173 26.24 -14.13 11.41
C ASP A 173 26.06 -12.61 11.59
N TRP A 174 27.03 -11.97 12.24
CA TRP A 174 26.95 -10.54 12.53
C TRP A 174 26.84 -9.68 11.28
N LYS A 175 27.54 -10.06 10.20
CA LYS A 175 27.48 -9.35 8.93
C LYS A 175 26.05 -9.39 8.36
N LYS A 176 25.43 -10.56 8.33
CA LYS A 176 24.05 -10.74 7.85
C LYS A 176 23.04 -9.99 8.70
N ARG A 177 23.24 -9.92 10.03
CA ARG A 177 22.41 -9.09 10.93
C ARG A 177 22.50 -7.61 10.57
N PHE A 178 23.70 -7.12 10.29
CA PHE A 178 23.91 -5.73 9.89
C PHE A 178 23.20 -5.42 8.56
N GLU A 179 23.32 -6.29 7.56
CA GLU A 179 22.59 -6.17 6.28
C GLU A 179 21.06 -6.14 6.50
N ILE A 180 20.53 -6.96 7.41
CA ILE A 180 19.11 -6.97 7.75
C ILE A 180 18.69 -5.65 8.41
N ILE A 181 19.48 -5.13 9.36
CA ILE A 181 19.19 -3.86 10.03
C ILE A 181 19.22 -2.70 9.02
N GLU A 182 20.22 -2.66 8.16
CA GLU A 182 20.32 -1.65 7.10
C GLU A 182 19.11 -1.74 6.15
N GLY A 183 18.74 -2.94 5.71
CA GLY A 183 17.57 -3.14 4.87
C GLY A 183 16.27 -2.71 5.54
N ILE A 184 16.08 -3.01 6.83
CA ILE A 184 14.93 -2.53 7.62
C ILE A 184 14.95 -1.00 7.69
N ALA A 185 16.10 -0.38 7.96
CA ALA A 185 16.22 1.07 8.02
C ALA A 185 15.88 1.73 6.67
N GLN A 186 16.35 1.16 5.55
CA GLN A 186 16.02 1.64 4.21
C GLN A 186 14.53 1.45 3.89
N GLY A 187 13.96 0.28 4.20
CA GLY A 187 12.53 0.00 4.01
C GLY A 187 11.63 0.90 4.84
N LEU A 188 12.00 1.12 6.11
CA LEU A 188 11.31 2.07 7.00
C LEU A 188 11.49 3.50 6.55
N LEU A 189 12.69 3.91 6.11
CA LEU A 189 12.91 5.25 5.58
C LEU A 189 12.06 5.48 4.34
N TYR A 190 11.98 4.51 3.43
CA TYR A 190 11.13 4.60 2.24
C TYR A 190 9.63 4.61 2.60
N HIS A 191 9.20 3.74 3.51
CA HIS A 191 7.85 3.74 4.04
C HIS A 191 7.52 5.06 4.72
N VAL A 192 8.42 5.59 5.55
CA VAL A 192 8.30 6.88 6.22
C VAL A 192 8.33 8.00 5.21
N LEU A 193 9.17 7.99 4.18
CA LEU A 193 9.17 9.02 3.14
C LEU A 193 7.88 9.02 2.34
N ILE A 194 7.30 7.86 2.04
CA ILE A 194 6.00 7.78 1.34
C ILE A 194 4.84 8.07 2.27
N TYR A 195 4.92 7.63 3.52
CA TYR A 195 3.94 7.94 4.55
C TYR A 195 3.98 9.44 4.85
N ILE A 196 5.17 10.04 4.98
CA ILE A 196 5.44 11.48 5.09
C ILE A 196 5.06 12.18 3.79
N ASP A 197 5.22 11.64 2.59
CA ASP A 197 4.67 12.26 1.39
C ASP A 197 3.15 12.30 1.51
N ILE A 198 2.52 11.22 1.97
CA ILE A 198 1.07 11.17 2.24
C ILE A 198 0.68 12.10 3.40
N TYR A 199 1.52 12.23 4.44
CA TYR A 199 1.24 12.91 5.71
C TYR A 199 1.68 14.37 5.72
N ILE A 200 2.74 14.78 5.02
CA ILE A 200 3.12 16.17 4.69
C ILE A 200 2.15 16.73 3.67
N ILE A 201 1.71 15.95 2.66
CA ILE A 201 0.53 16.35 1.87
C ILE A 201 -0.69 16.55 2.78
N GLY A 202 -0.75 15.89 3.95
CA GLY A 202 -1.77 16.10 4.99
C GLY A 202 -1.50 17.26 5.97
N ILE A 203 -0.27 17.45 6.44
CA ILE A 203 0.15 18.39 7.50
C ILE A 203 0.46 19.75 6.90
N HIS A 204 1.18 19.83 5.77
CA HIS A 204 1.41 21.10 5.06
C HIS A 204 0.08 21.75 4.64
N ARG A 205 -1.01 20.98 4.69
CA ARG A 205 -2.41 21.35 4.43
C ARG A 205 -3.20 21.72 5.69
N MET A 206 -2.71 21.32 6.87
CA MET A 206 -3.26 21.66 8.19
C MET A 206 -2.57 22.91 8.77
N THR A 207 -1.24 23.02 8.68
CA THR A 207 -0.48 24.21 9.12
C THR A 207 -0.75 25.43 8.24
N PHE A 208 -1.03 25.28 6.95
CA PHE A 208 -1.46 26.41 6.10
C PHE A 208 -2.86 26.94 6.46
N ASN A 209 -3.74 26.09 7.03
CA ASN A 209 -5.07 26.51 7.51
C ASN A 209 -5.00 27.24 8.85
N LEU A 210 -4.08 26.87 9.74
CA LEU A 210 -3.87 27.57 11.02
C LEU A 210 -3.08 28.88 10.87
N SER A 211 -2.30 29.06 9.81
CA SER A 211 -1.56 30.31 9.54
C SER A 211 -2.37 31.35 8.73
N LEU A 212 -3.63 31.04 8.37
CA LEU A 212 -4.56 31.89 7.63
C LEU A 212 -5.85 32.22 8.41
N MET A 213 -5.91 31.88 9.70
CA MET A 213 -6.83 32.51 10.66
C MET A 213 -6.11 33.67 11.34
#